data_AF-A0A0D2ABT5-F1
#
_entry.id   AF-A0A0D2ABT5-F1
#
_cell.length_a   1.000
_cell.length_b   1.000
_cell.length_c   1.000
_cell.angle_alpha   90.00
_cell.angle_beta   90.00
_cell.angle_gamma   90.00
#
_symmetry.space_group_name_H-M   'P 1'
#
loop_
_entity.id
_entity.type
_entity.pdbx_description
1 polymer ?
#
loop_
_entity_poly.entity_id
_entity_poly.type
_entity_poly.pdbx_seq_one_letter_code
_entity_poly.pdbx_strand_id
1 'polypeptide(L)'
;MPSLQAKEETRESWYGVQDPKKRKQIQDRLAQRARRKRIAEANKNNEKAIVISPRSSKHVTIAPQRHPESCSSTCIETNASTIITDSQLGHSVSSPHLPNCPQTYNIMPHAVIPLKRFPLPVDHLLLVHPSRSALVAFEDNGHRMGIGCACVGLVRSWRQSPDLPAVLQPTPLQLTTPHSIWIDRMPFPRMRDNIILLAHMIDLEDFYVDLLTKESFEFKDGSAPHNPAAYRIDPTFRAKWGYLFH
;
A
#
# COMPACT_ATOMS: atom_id res chain seq x y z
N MET A 1 -36.02 35.38 -14.05
CA MET A 1 -35.45 34.98 -12.75
C MET A 1 -34.97 33.54 -12.87
N PRO A 2 -33.67 33.21 -12.74
CA PRO A 2 -33.23 31.83 -12.84
C PRO A 2 -33.77 30.99 -11.66
N SER A 3 -34.18 29.76 -11.95
CA SER A 3 -34.77 28.82 -10.99
C SER A 3 -33.81 28.50 -9.85
N LEU A 4 -34.34 28.10 -8.68
CA LEU A 4 -33.53 27.77 -7.50
C LEU A 4 -32.53 26.64 -7.78
N GLN A 5 -32.90 25.65 -8.61
CA GLN A 5 -32.01 24.57 -9.04
C GLN A 5 -30.81 25.06 -9.86
N ALA A 6 -31.02 25.99 -10.79
CA ALA A 6 -29.93 26.54 -11.61
C ALA A 6 -28.91 27.37 -10.78
N LYS A 7 -29.36 27.97 -9.67
CA LYS A 7 -28.49 28.67 -8.71
C LYS A 7 -27.68 27.72 -7.82
N GLU A 8 -28.13 26.48 -7.64
CA GLU A 8 -27.46 25.48 -6.82
C GLU A 8 -26.39 24.73 -7.63
N GLU A 9 -26.68 24.40 -8.89
CA GLU A 9 -25.69 23.82 -9.82
C GLU A 9 -24.48 24.76 -10.07
N THR A 10 -24.71 26.06 -10.17
CA THR A 10 -23.62 27.05 -10.34
C THR A 10 -22.77 27.23 -9.08
N ARG A 11 -23.31 26.91 -7.89
CA ARG A 11 -22.56 26.92 -6.63
C ARG A 11 -21.79 25.62 -6.37
N GLU A 12 -22.17 24.55 -7.06
CA GLU A 12 -21.60 23.21 -6.93
C GLU A 12 -20.67 22.83 -8.09
N SER A 13 -20.66 23.59 -9.18
CA SER A 13 -19.71 23.42 -10.27
C SER A 13 -18.36 24.05 -9.92
N TRP A 14 -17.34 23.22 -9.72
CA TRP A 14 -15.95 23.66 -9.59
C TRP A 14 -15.29 23.97 -10.95
N TYR A 15 -15.97 23.62 -12.06
CA TYR A 15 -15.49 23.82 -13.43
C TYR A 15 -15.60 25.31 -13.80
N GLY A 16 -14.48 25.92 -14.23
CA GLY A 16 -14.41 27.35 -14.57
C GLY A 16 -14.06 28.30 -13.41
N VAL A 17 -13.89 27.80 -12.19
CA VAL A 17 -13.43 28.61 -11.04
C VAL A 17 -11.92 28.86 -11.14
N GLN A 18 -11.51 30.10 -11.44
CA GLN A 18 -10.09 30.45 -11.62
C GLN A 18 -9.28 30.51 -10.32
N ASP A 19 -9.91 30.93 -9.21
CA ASP A 19 -9.26 31.01 -7.90
C ASP A 19 -9.03 29.60 -7.32
N PRO A 20 -7.76 29.17 -7.10
CA PRO A 20 -7.45 27.84 -6.57
C PRO A 20 -8.05 27.57 -5.20
N LYS A 21 -8.11 28.58 -4.31
CA LYS A 21 -8.65 28.40 -2.95
C LYS A 21 -10.16 28.17 -2.98
N LYS A 22 -10.89 28.93 -3.81
CA LYS A 22 -12.34 28.76 -3.99
C LYS A 22 -12.66 27.41 -4.63
N ARG A 23 -11.87 26.97 -5.61
CA ARG A 23 -12.03 25.64 -6.23
C ARG A 23 -11.90 24.52 -5.20
N LYS A 24 -10.85 24.57 -4.36
CA LYS A 24 -10.65 23.60 -3.27
C LYS A 24 -11.81 23.60 -2.27
N GLN A 25 -12.31 24.77 -1.87
CA GLN A 25 -13.46 24.86 -0.96
C GLN A 25 -14.75 24.23 -1.53
N ILE A 26 -14.98 24.33 -2.85
CA ILE A 26 -16.13 23.68 -3.51
C ILE A 26 -15.92 22.17 -3.52
N GLN A 27 -14.72 21.69 -3.87
CA GLN A 27 -14.39 20.26 -3.88
C GLN A 27 -14.51 19.63 -2.48
N ASP A 28 -13.94 20.26 -1.45
CA ASP A 28 -13.99 19.77 -0.06
C ASP A 28 -15.45 19.66 0.43
N ARG A 29 -16.30 20.63 0.06
CA ARG A 29 -17.73 20.62 0.39
C ARG A 29 -18.48 19.46 -0.28
N LEU A 30 -18.20 19.19 -1.56
CA LEU A 30 -18.80 18.09 -2.30
C LEU A 30 -18.35 16.72 -1.74
N ALA A 31 -17.06 16.58 -1.46
CA ALA A 31 -16.51 15.38 -0.84
C ALA A 31 -17.14 15.12 0.55
N GLN A 32 -17.30 16.17 1.36
CA GLN A 32 -17.94 16.07 2.66
C GLN A 32 -19.42 15.67 2.54
N ARG A 33 -20.16 16.21 1.56
CA ARG A 33 -21.55 15.80 1.30
C ARG A 33 -21.63 14.33 0.87
N ALA A 34 -20.76 13.88 -0.04
CA ALA A 34 -20.71 12.49 -0.47
C ALA A 34 -20.39 11.54 0.71
N ARG A 35 -19.43 11.91 1.58
CA ARG A 35 -19.11 11.14 2.79
C ARG A 35 -20.31 11.04 3.74
N ARG A 36 -20.99 12.16 4.03
CA ARG A 36 -22.19 12.17 4.89
C ARG A 36 -23.31 11.30 4.30
N LYS A 37 -23.50 11.33 2.98
CA LYS A 37 -24.47 10.48 2.28
C LYS A 37 -24.15 8.99 2.45
N ARG A 38 -22.90 8.57 2.25
CA ARG A 38 -22.47 7.17 2.45
C ARG A 38 -22.68 6.70 3.90
N ILE A 39 -22.37 7.54 4.89
CA ILE A 39 -22.59 7.22 6.31
C ILE A 39 -24.09 7.07 6.61
N ALA A 40 -24.93 7.97 6.09
CA ALA A 40 -26.38 7.90 6.26
C ALA A 40 -26.98 6.65 5.59
N GLU A 41 -26.49 6.27 4.41
CA GLU A 41 -26.89 5.04 3.70
C GLU A 41 -26.45 3.77 4.44
N ALA A 42 -25.22 3.75 4.97
CA ALA A 42 -24.72 2.64 5.78
C ALA A 42 -25.54 2.45 7.07
N ASN A 43 -25.89 3.55 7.75
CA ASN A 43 -26.73 3.48 8.96
C ASN A 43 -28.16 3.00 8.64
N LYS A 44 -28.76 3.45 7.53
CA LYS A 44 -30.08 2.95 7.08
C LYS A 44 -30.07 1.46 6.74
N ASN A 45 -28.97 0.94 6.18
CA ASN A 45 -28.85 -0.49 5.89
C ASN A 45 -28.69 -1.33 7.18
N ASN A 46 -28.05 -0.77 8.21
CA ASN A 46 -27.90 -1.41 9.51
C ASN A 46 -29.23 -1.46 10.30
N GLU A 47 -30.04 -0.40 10.23
CA GLU A 47 -31.39 -0.39 10.83
C GLU A 47 -32.35 -1.41 10.19
N LYS A 48 -32.22 -1.66 8.88
CA LYS A 48 -33.02 -2.67 8.18
C LYS A 48 -32.60 -4.12 8.49
N ALA A 49 -31.38 -4.35 8.96
CA ALA A 49 -30.86 -5.69 9.27
C ALA A 49 -31.27 -6.19 10.66
N ILE A 50 -31.80 -5.34 11.54
CA ILE A 50 -32.11 -5.69 12.95
C ILE A 50 -33.53 -6.30 13.12
N VAL A 51 -34.39 -6.28 12.09
CA VAL A 51 -35.77 -6.81 12.17
C VAL A 51 -35.93 -8.17 11.48
N ILE A 52 -35.03 -9.13 11.71
CA ILE A 52 -35.37 -10.57 11.57
C ILE A 52 -34.54 -11.38 12.59
N SER A 53 -35.23 -12.01 13.54
CA SER A 53 -34.70 -13.06 14.41
C SER A 53 -35.85 -14.00 14.79
N PRO A 54 -35.65 -15.29 15.12
CA PRO A 54 -34.71 -16.27 14.57
C PRO A 54 -35.41 -17.61 14.21
N ARG A 55 -34.88 -18.43 13.29
CA ARG A 55 -35.06 -19.90 13.39
C ARG A 55 -34.08 -20.75 12.57
N SER A 56 -33.52 -21.74 13.27
CA SER A 56 -32.97 -23.03 12.84
C SER A 56 -31.56 -23.08 12.23
N SER A 57 -30.65 -23.58 13.07
CA SER A 57 -29.42 -24.30 12.72
C SER A 57 -29.61 -25.29 11.58
N LYS A 58 -28.68 -25.30 10.62
CA LYS A 58 -28.14 -26.53 10.02
C LYS A 58 -26.64 -26.37 9.77
N HIS A 59 -25.92 -27.32 10.36
CA HIS A 59 -24.50 -27.61 10.22
C HIS A 59 -24.19 -28.04 8.78
N VAL A 60 -23.17 -27.46 8.15
CA VAL A 60 -22.61 -27.98 6.88
C VAL A 60 -21.12 -28.20 7.07
N THR A 61 -20.76 -29.48 7.15
CA THR A 61 -19.39 -30.00 7.09
C THR A 61 -18.91 -29.96 5.64
N ILE A 62 -17.73 -29.38 5.38
CA ILE A 62 -17.05 -29.50 4.08
C ILE A 62 -15.78 -30.31 4.29
N ALA A 63 -15.75 -31.52 3.71
CA ALA A 63 -14.57 -32.37 3.61
C ALA A 63 -13.74 -31.99 2.37
N PRO A 64 -12.39 -32.07 2.41
CA PRO A 64 -11.54 -31.75 1.27
C PRO A 64 -11.34 -32.99 0.38
N GLN A 65 -11.69 -32.89 -0.90
CA GLN A 65 -11.30 -33.90 -1.89
C GLN A 65 -10.03 -33.47 -2.64
N ARG A 66 -8.99 -34.29 -2.50
CA ARG A 66 -7.85 -34.38 -3.43
C ARG A 66 -8.20 -35.42 -4.49
N HIS A 67 -7.84 -35.21 -5.76
CA HIS A 67 -7.08 -36.17 -6.56
C HIS A 67 -6.66 -35.55 -7.92
N PRO A 68 -5.60 -36.10 -8.57
CA PRO A 68 -4.79 -35.45 -9.61
C PRO A 68 -5.16 -35.94 -11.02
N GLU A 69 -4.98 -35.09 -12.03
CA GLU A 69 -4.90 -35.55 -13.42
C GLU A 69 -3.77 -34.86 -14.18
N SER A 70 -2.98 -35.72 -14.81
CA SER A 70 -1.95 -35.47 -15.81
C SER A 70 -2.58 -35.54 -17.20
N CYS A 71 -2.18 -34.67 -18.14
CA CYS A 71 -1.96 -35.06 -19.54
C CYS A 71 -1.35 -33.93 -20.40
N SER A 72 -0.11 -34.16 -20.82
CA SER A 72 0.37 -34.28 -22.21
C SER A 72 0.05 -33.24 -23.31
N SER A 73 1.15 -32.78 -23.94
CA SER A 73 1.33 -32.37 -25.36
C SER A 73 0.96 -30.91 -25.71
N THR A 74 1.75 -30.11 -26.46
CA THR A 74 2.68 -30.43 -27.55
C THR A 74 3.71 -29.29 -27.70
N CYS A 75 4.96 -29.64 -27.99
CA CYS A 75 6.05 -28.73 -28.34
C CYS A 75 5.90 -28.18 -29.78
N ILE A 76 6.18 -26.89 -29.95
CA ILE A 76 6.65 -26.36 -31.24
C ILE A 76 8.00 -25.70 -30.98
N GLU A 77 9.03 -26.33 -31.53
CA GLU A 77 10.35 -25.76 -31.73
C GLU A 77 10.26 -24.69 -32.82
N THR A 78 10.84 -23.52 -32.57
CA THR A 78 11.41 -22.74 -33.67
C THR A 78 12.75 -22.19 -33.23
N ASN A 79 13.75 -22.64 -33.96
CA ASN A 79 15.16 -22.45 -33.71
C ASN A 79 15.56 -21.08 -34.26
N ALA A 80 16.14 -20.23 -33.42
CA ALA A 80 16.98 -19.13 -33.90
C ALA A 80 18.15 -18.97 -32.93
N SER A 81 19.24 -19.65 -33.27
CA SER A 81 20.54 -19.51 -32.65
C SER A 81 21.09 -18.11 -32.94
N THR A 82 21.52 -17.39 -31.90
CA THR A 82 22.67 -16.48 -32.04
C THR A 82 23.48 -16.52 -30.76
N ILE A 83 24.71 -16.99 -30.91
CA ILE A 83 25.74 -17.17 -29.90
C ILE A 83 26.27 -15.80 -29.49
N ILE A 84 26.24 -15.47 -28.18
CA ILE A 84 27.21 -14.57 -27.55
C ILE A 84 27.64 -15.20 -26.21
N THR A 85 28.93 -15.07 -25.94
CA THR A 85 29.81 -15.89 -25.11
C THR A 85 29.74 -15.65 -23.60
N ASP A 86 29.72 -16.77 -22.89
CA ASP A 86 30.27 -17.15 -21.57
C ASP A 86 30.86 -16.07 -20.62
N SER A 87 30.29 -15.95 -19.41
CA SER A 87 30.94 -16.38 -18.14
C SER A 87 30.16 -15.91 -16.90
N GLN A 88 30.25 -16.72 -15.84
CA GLN A 88 29.87 -16.50 -14.42
C GLN A 88 28.53 -17.09 -13.95
N LEU A 89 28.65 -18.34 -13.47
CA LEU A 89 27.92 -18.98 -12.36
C LEU A 89 26.69 -18.23 -11.81
N GLY A 90 25.51 -18.57 -12.32
CA GLY A 90 24.23 -18.24 -11.69
C GLY A 90 23.75 -19.42 -10.83
N HIS A 91 23.86 -19.31 -9.51
CA HIS A 91 23.10 -20.18 -8.61
C HIS A 91 21.61 -19.99 -8.91
N SER A 92 20.94 -21.07 -9.32
CA SER A 92 19.49 -21.15 -9.42
C SER A 92 18.91 -21.02 -8.01
N VAL A 93 18.56 -19.80 -7.60
CA VAL A 93 17.79 -19.57 -6.38
C VAL A 93 16.33 -19.83 -6.77
N SER A 94 15.84 -20.99 -6.35
CA SER A 94 14.42 -21.32 -6.40
C SER A 94 13.61 -20.19 -5.76
N SER A 95 12.65 -19.69 -6.51
CA SER A 95 11.71 -18.65 -6.09
C SER A 95 11.07 -19.00 -4.74
N PRO A 96 11.16 -18.15 -3.70
CA PRO A 96 10.32 -18.32 -2.53
C PRO A 96 8.89 -17.96 -2.96
N HIS A 97 8.09 -18.99 -3.20
CA HIS A 97 6.63 -18.88 -3.27
C HIS A 97 6.16 -18.02 -2.08
N LEU A 98 5.59 -16.84 -2.33
CA LEU A 98 5.05 -15.95 -1.29
C LEU A 98 3.94 -16.70 -0.54
N PRO A 99 4.13 -17.14 0.72
CA PRO A 99 3.15 -18.01 1.36
C PRO A 99 1.90 -17.26 1.84
N ASN A 100 1.88 -15.92 1.81
CA ASN A 100 0.91 -15.16 2.63
C ASN A 100 0.52 -13.76 2.13
N CYS A 101 0.78 -13.39 0.87
CA CYS A 101 0.06 -12.24 0.32
C CYS A 101 -1.39 -12.69 0.12
N PRO A 102 -2.42 -12.12 0.81
CA PRO A 102 -3.79 -12.43 0.47
C PRO A 102 -3.98 -12.02 -0.99
N GLN A 103 -4.20 -13.02 -1.84
CA GLN A 103 -4.51 -12.83 -3.25
C GLN A 103 -5.87 -12.13 -3.34
N THR A 104 -5.90 -10.81 -3.18
CA THR A 104 -7.08 -10.00 -3.48
C THR A 104 -6.99 -9.42 -4.88
N TYR A 105 -6.49 -10.22 -5.81
CA TYR A 105 -6.82 -10.24 -7.23
C TYR A 105 -5.99 -11.39 -7.84
N ASN A 106 -6.58 -12.19 -8.73
CA ASN A 106 -5.77 -13.01 -9.63
C ASN A 106 -5.17 -12.04 -10.66
N ILE A 107 -4.05 -11.41 -10.33
CA ILE A 107 -3.16 -11.05 -11.43
C ILE A 107 -2.58 -12.38 -11.86
N MET A 108 -2.58 -12.64 -13.18
CA MET A 108 -1.61 -13.56 -13.77
C MET A 108 -0.27 -13.40 -13.04
N PRO A 109 0.53 -14.45 -12.82
CA PRO A 109 1.89 -14.26 -12.38
C PRO A 109 2.54 -13.36 -13.43
N HIS A 110 2.57 -12.05 -13.17
CA HIS A 110 3.42 -11.14 -13.92
C HIS A 110 4.76 -11.83 -13.79
N ALA A 111 5.33 -12.21 -14.94
CA ALA A 111 6.72 -12.60 -14.98
C ALA A 111 7.42 -11.66 -14.01
N VAL A 112 8.09 -12.23 -13.00
CA VAL A 112 9.01 -11.45 -12.19
C VAL A 112 10.06 -11.05 -13.21
N ILE A 113 9.79 -9.97 -13.94
CA ILE A 113 10.75 -9.31 -14.78
C ILE A 113 11.78 -8.94 -13.73
N PRO A 114 12.97 -9.56 -13.74
CA PRO A 114 14.03 -9.04 -12.93
C PRO A 114 14.16 -7.63 -13.44
N LEU A 115 13.75 -6.64 -12.64
CA LEU A 115 14.10 -5.27 -12.90
C LEU A 115 15.62 -5.30 -12.81
N LYS A 116 16.27 -5.55 -13.96
CA LYS A 116 17.64 -5.12 -14.19
C LYS A 116 17.55 -3.64 -13.89
N ARG A 117 17.95 -3.26 -12.68
CA ARG A 117 18.15 -1.88 -12.30
C ARG A 117 19.24 -1.41 -13.24
N PHE A 118 18.85 -0.96 -14.43
CA PHE A 118 19.71 -0.14 -15.24
C PHE A 118 20.07 1.04 -14.34
N PRO A 119 21.37 1.35 -14.15
CA PRO A 119 21.73 2.53 -13.41
C PRO A 119 20.99 3.69 -14.07
N LEU A 120 20.12 4.35 -13.30
CA LEU A 120 19.44 5.54 -13.78
C LEU A 120 20.52 6.51 -14.29
N PRO A 121 20.29 7.20 -15.43
CA PRO A 121 21.23 8.21 -15.91
C PRO A 121 21.63 9.15 -14.77
N VAL A 122 22.89 9.61 -14.74
CA VAL A 122 23.39 10.51 -13.67
C VAL A 122 22.43 11.69 -13.44
N ASP A 123 21.84 12.21 -14.51
CA ASP A 123 20.86 13.29 -14.45
C ASP A 123 19.59 12.92 -13.66
N HIS A 124 19.15 11.66 -13.71
CA HIS A 124 18.07 11.16 -12.87
C HIS A 124 18.46 11.07 -11.39
N LEU A 125 19.73 10.80 -11.07
CA LEU A 125 20.23 10.79 -9.69
C LEU A 125 20.32 12.20 -9.10
N LEU A 126 20.52 13.22 -9.94
CA LEU A 126 20.50 14.64 -9.54
C LEU A 126 19.08 15.20 -9.35
N LEU A 127 18.04 14.51 -9.86
CA LEU A 127 16.64 14.94 -9.78
C LEU A 127 15.86 14.29 -8.62
N VAL A 128 16.42 13.28 -7.96
CA VAL A 128 15.79 12.68 -6.77
C VAL A 128 16.04 13.60 -5.59
N HIS A 129 15.04 14.41 -5.27
CA HIS A 129 15.04 15.22 -4.07
C HIS A 129 15.40 14.35 -2.85
N PRO A 130 16.21 14.82 -1.88
CA PRO A 130 16.56 14.05 -0.68
C PRO A 130 15.36 13.53 0.13
N SER A 131 14.17 14.10 -0.06
CA SER A 131 12.94 13.57 0.55
C SER A 131 12.36 12.33 -0.14
N ARG A 132 12.70 12.12 -1.42
CA ARG A 132 12.34 10.93 -2.19
C ARG A 132 13.21 9.73 -1.84
N SER A 133 14.42 9.93 -1.30
CA SER A 133 15.31 8.82 -0.90
C SER A 133 14.74 8.01 0.28
N ALA A 134 13.98 8.64 1.18
CA ALA A 134 13.28 7.93 2.26
C ALA A 134 12.19 6.98 1.74
N LEU A 135 11.43 7.38 0.71
CA LEU A 135 10.42 6.52 0.08
C LEU A 135 11.07 5.31 -0.61
N VAL A 136 12.18 5.54 -1.31
CA VAL A 136 12.98 4.47 -1.91
C VAL A 136 13.53 3.52 -0.84
N ALA A 137 13.96 4.04 0.31
CA ALA A 137 14.41 3.24 1.44
C ALA A 137 13.27 2.38 2.04
N PHE A 138 12.06 2.93 2.17
CA PHE A 138 10.88 2.15 2.57
C PHE A 138 10.55 1.05 1.55
N GLU A 139 10.66 1.34 0.27
CA GLU A 139 10.46 0.35 -0.78
C GLU A 139 11.50 -0.79 -0.70
N ASP A 140 12.77 -0.50 -0.42
CA ASP A 140 13.81 -1.53 -0.19
C ASP A 140 13.48 -2.41 1.02
N ASN A 141 13.03 -1.81 2.13
CA ASN A 141 12.55 -2.56 3.29
C ASN A 141 11.37 -3.48 2.90
N GLY A 142 10.42 -2.98 2.12
CA GLY A 142 9.29 -3.76 1.62
C GLY A 142 9.72 -4.97 0.79
N HIS A 143 10.68 -4.79 -0.12
CA HIS A 143 11.24 -5.89 -0.91
C HIS A 143 11.89 -6.96 -0.03
N ARG A 144 12.65 -6.56 1.01
CA ARG A 144 13.25 -7.50 1.99
C ARG A 144 12.19 -8.28 2.76
N MET A 145 11.01 -7.70 2.98
CA MET A 145 9.87 -8.32 3.65
C MET A 145 8.96 -9.13 2.71
N GLY A 146 9.26 -9.15 1.40
CA GLY A 146 8.40 -9.77 0.38
C GLY A 146 7.11 -8.98 0.08
N ILE A 147 7.04 -7.69 0.42
CA ILE A 147 5.88 -6.83 0.18
C ILE A 147 6.01 -6.17 -1.20
N GLY A 148 5.31 -6.71 -2.19
CA GLY A 148 5.30 -6.18 -3.55
C GLY A 148 4.65 -4.79 -3.69
N CYS A 149 5.01 -4.07 -4.74
CA CYS A 149 4.50 -2.72 -5.02
C CYS A 149 2.97 -2.68 -5.19
N ALA A 150 2.39 -3.72 -5.80
CA ALA A 150 0.95 -3.81 -6.04
C ALA A 150 0.14 -4.23 -4.80
N CYS A 151 0.77 -4.64 -3.70
CA CYS A 151 0.05 -5.08 -2.51
C CYS A 151 -0.83 -3.95 -1.95
N VAL A 152 -2.14 -4.07 -2.18
CA VAL A 152 -3.17 -3.12 -1.74
C VAL A 152 -4.22 -3.88 -0.93
N GLY A 153 -4.74 -3.24 0.11
CA GLY A 153 -5.78 -3.81 0.97
C GLY A 153 -5.44 -3.78 2.46
N LEU A 154 -6.43 -4.13 3.29
CA LEU A 154 -6.29 -4.33 4.73
C LEU A 154 -5.97 -5.79 5.01
N VAL A 155 -4.78 -6.05 5.53
CA VAL A 155 -4.25 -7.42 5.72
C VAL A 155 -3.58 -7.51 7.09
N ARG A 156 -3.45 -8.72 7.62
CA ARG A 156 -2.56 -8.97 8.75
C ARG A 156 -1.17 -9.25 8.22
N SER A 157 -0.15 -8.74 8.90
CA SER A 157 1.23 -9.10 8.58
C SER A 157 1.46 -10.59 8.86
N TRP A 158 2.48 -11.15 8.22
CA TRP A 158 2.90 -12.53 8.40
C TRP A 158 4.24 -12.59 9.11
N ARG A 159 4.52 -13.69 9.80
CA ARG A 159 5.82 -13.92 10.43
C ARG A 159 6.92 -13.86 9.36
N GLN A 160 7.96 -13.09 9.66
CA GLN A 160 9.12 -12.90 8.79
C GLN A 160 10.26 -13.85 9.21
N SER A 161 11.26 -14.01 8.34
CA SER A 161 12.47 -14.76 8.69
C SER A 161 13.16 -14.13 9.91
N PRO A 162 13.74 -14.92 10.83
CA PRO A 162 14.58 -14.42 11.91
C PRO A 162 15.77 -13.56 11.42
N ASP A 163 16.22 -13.76 10.18
CA ASP A 163 17.34 -13.02 9.58
C ASP A 163 16.99 -11.56 9.25
N LEU A 164 15.69 -11.22 9.21
CA LEU A 164 15.24 -9.86 8.95
C LEU A 164 15.54 -8.98 10.18
N PRO A 165 16.08 -7.75 10.00
CA PRO A 165 16.39 -6.84 11.10
C PRO A 165 15.20 -6.65 12.06
N ALA A 166 15.47 -6.63 13.37
CA ALA A 166 14.44 -6.58 14.42
C ALA A 166 13.44 -5.43 14.24
N VAL A 167 13.90 -4.27 13.75
CA VAL A 167 13.07 -3.09 13.48
C VAL A 167 12.09 -3.25 12.31
N LEU A 168 12.32 -4.23 11.43
CA LEU A 168 11.41 -4.59 10.35
C LEU A 168 10.53 -5.80 10.69
N GLN A 169 10.81 -6.53 11.78
CA GLN A 169 9.93 -7.60 12.24
C GLN A 169 8.53 -7.03 12.51
N PRO A 170 7.44 -7.73 12.09
CA PRO A 170 6.09 -7.32 12.41
C PRO A 170 5.87 -7.30 13.92
N THR A 171 5.21 -6.26 14.41
CA THR A 171 4.80 -6.18 15.81
C THR A 171 3.67 -7.17 16.10
N PRO A 172 3.42 -7.50 17.38
CA PRO A 172 2.24 -8.29 17.75
C PRO A 172 0.94 -7.69 17.21
N LEU A 173 0.80 -6.36 17.22
CA LEU A 173 -0.38 -5.67 16.72
C LEU A 173 -0.57 -5.87 15.21
N GLN A 174 0.52 -5.79 14.43
CA GLN A 174 0.51 -6.02 12.99
C GLN A 174 0.12 -7.46 12.62
N LEU A 175 0.49 -8.44 13.45
CA LEU A 175 0.13 -9.85 13.25
C LEU A 175 -1.34 -10.14 13.57
N THR A 176 -1.96 -9.37 14.47
CA THR A 176 -3.35 -9.61 14.92
C THR A 176 -4.38 -8.72 14.24
N THR A 177 -3.97 -7.55 13.75
CA THR A 177 -4.87 -6.47 13.31
C THR A 177 -4.75 -6.24 11.81
N PRO A 178 -5.84 -6.35 11.03
CA PRO A 178 -5.82 -5.98 9.62
C PRO A 178 -5.51 -4.48 9.43
N HIS A 179 -4.51 -4.16 8.63
CA HIS A 179 -4.07 -2.79 8.35
C HIS A 179 -3.47 -2.70 6.93
N SER A 180 -3.15 -1.48 6.48
CA SER A 180 -2.58 -1.30 5.15
C SER A 180 -1.12 -1.75 5.12
N ILE A 181 -0.79 -2.72 4.28
CA ILE A 181 0.52 -3.40 4.30
C ILE A 181 1.71 -2.51 3.93
N TRP A 182 1.46 -1.33 3.34
CA TRP A 182 2.55 -0.36 3.11
C TRP A 182 3.13 0.16 4.43
N ILE A 183 2.37 0.11 5.54
CA ILE A 183 2.82 0.58 6.85
C ILE A 183 4.05 -0.21 7.32
N ASP A 184 4.09 -1.50 7.02
CA ASP A 184 5.16 -2.43 7.42
C ASP A 184 6.55 -2.00 6.93
N ARG A 185 6.61 -1.29 5.81
CA ARG A 185 7.83 -0.84 5.14
C ARG A 185 8.64 0.17 5.95
N MET A 186 8.01 0.84 6.91
CA MET A 186 8.65 1.89 7.70
C MET A 186 9.45 1.29 8.87
N PRO A 187 10.72 1.67 9.07
CA PRO A 187 11.58 1.09 10.11
C PRO A 187 11.32 1.70 11.50
N PHE A 188 10.06 1.98 11.83
CA PHE A 188 9.67 2.62 13.09
C PHE A 188 8.53 1.82 13.74
N PRO A 189 8.84 0.74 14.49
CA PRO A 189 7.82 -0.15 15.05
C PRO A 189 6.70 0.57 15.81
N ARG A 190 7.06 1.54 16.66
CA ARG A 190 6.07 2.32 17.42
C ARG A 190 5.17 3.17 16.53
N MET A 191 5.74 3.82 15.51
CA MET A 191 4.96 4.61 14.57
C MET A 191 3.98 3.75 13.76
N ARG A 192 4.42 2.55 13.33
CA ARG A 192 3.54 1.60 12.65
C ARG A 192 2.35 1.24 13.54
N ASP A 193 2.61 0.88 14.80
CA ASP A 193 1.55 0.53 15.75
C ASP A 193 0.59 1.70 16.00
N ASN A 194 1.12 2.90 16.21
CA ASN A 194 0.32 4.10 16.45
C ASN A 194 -0.54 4.48 15.24
N ILE A 195 -0.03 4.33 14.01
CA ILE A 195 -0.84 4.53 12.79
C ILE A 195 -1.99 3.51 12.74
N ILE A 196 -1.73 2.25 13.11
CA ILE A 196 -2.76 1.19 13.12
C ILE A 196 -3.83 1.47 14.18
N LEU A 197 -3.42 1.80 15.41
CA LEU A 197 -4.34 2.08 16.52
C LEU A 197 -5.20 3.32 16.27
N LEU A 198 -4.60 4.35 15.67
CA LEU A 198 -5.25 5.65 15.47
C LEU A 198 -5.89 5.79 14.07
N ALA A 199 -5.90 4.74 13.25
CA ALA A 199 -6.39 4.77 11.87
C ALA A 199 -7.83 5.31 11.72
N HIS A 200 -8.66 5.20 12.77
CA HIS A 200 -10.03 5.75 12.79
C HIS A 200 -10.13 7.21 13.27
N MET A 201 -9.06 7.73 13.88
CA MET A 201 -8.98 9.09 14.42
C MET A 201 -8.19 10.03 13.52
N ILE A 202 -7.20 9.52 12.80
CA ILE A 202 -6.34 10.29 11.90
C ILE A 202 -6.82 10.17 10.45
N ASP A 203 -6.62 11.23 9.68
CA ASP A 203 -6.80 11.17 8.23
C ASP A 203 -5.56 10.50 7.60
N LEU A 204 -5.69 9.20 7.31
CA LEU A 204 -4.61 8.41 6.74
C LEU A 204 -4.28 8.84 5.30
N GLU A 205 -5.25 9.38 4.55
CA GLU A 205 -4.99 9.92 3.22
C GLU A 205 -4.14 11.19 3.33
N ASP A 206 -4.46 12.08 4.27
CA ASP A 206 -3.68 13.30 4.52
C ASP A 206 -2.24 12.98 4.99
N PHE A 207 -2.08 11.97 5.87
CA PHE A 207 -0.76 11.46 6.24
C PHE A 207 0.02 10.97 5.01
N TYR A 208 -0.63 10.18 4.16
CA TYR A 208 -0.02 9.60 2.97
C TYR A 208 0.33 10.67 1.92
N VAL A 209 -0.51 11.68 1.74
CA VAL A 209 -0.25 12.83 0.85
C VAL A 209 0.95 13.62 1.35
N ASP A 210 1.01 13.93 2.65
CA ASP A 210 2.18 14.61 3.23
C ASP A 210 3.45 13.79 2.99
N LEU A 211 3.38 12.48 3.25
CA LEU A 211 4.48 11.54 3.06
C LEU A 211 5.04 11.54 1.62
N LEU A 212 4.18 11.62 0.61
CA LEU A 212 4.56 11.51 -0.81
C LEU A 212 4.88 12.84 -1.51
N THR A 213 4.30 13.94 -1.02
CA THR A 213 4.28 15.21 -1.76
C THR A 213 5.03 16.33 -1.06
N LYS A 214 5.39 16.15 0.22
CA LYS A 214 6.14 17.13 1.02
C LYS A 214 7.47 16.58 1.46
N GLU A 215 8.33 17.47 1.94
CA GLU A 215 9.48 17.08 2.73
C GLU A 215 8.99 16.45 4.03
N SER A 216 9.08 15.14 4.13
CA SER A 216 8.63 14.36 5.29
C SER A 216 9.79 13.79 6.06
N PHE A 217 10.70 13.16 5.33
CA PHE A 217 11.92 12.56 5.84
C PHE A 217 13.07 12.99 4.94
N GLU A 218 14.22 13.24 5.53
CA GLU A 218 15.50 13.23 4.83
C GLU A 218 16.20 11.94 5.23
N PHE A 219 16.55 11.11 4.24
CA PHE A 219 17.28 9.87 4.49
C PHE A 219 18.75 10.05 4.11
N LYS A 220 19.64 9.65 5.03
CA LYS A 220 21.09 9.77 4.83
C LYS A 220 21.58 8.72 3.84
N ASP A 221 21.98 9.18 2.65
CA ASP A 221 22.54 8.34 1.60
C ASP A 221 23.69 7.45 2.10
N GLY A 222 23.75 6.22 1.57
CA GLY A 222 24.70 5.19 1.97
C GLY A 222 24.39 4.47 3.28
N SER A 223 23.35 4.88 4.02
CA SER A 223 22.91 4.17 5.23
C SER A 223 22.02 2.97 4.90
N ALA A 224 21.93 2.01 5.81
CA ALA A 224 21.00 0.88 5.65
C ALA A 224 19.54 1.37 5.75
N PRO A 225 18.65 1.01 4.79
CA PRO A 225 17.24 1.45 4.79
C PRO A 225 16.44 1.10 6.03
N HIS A 226 16.82 0.05 6.74
CA HIS A 226 16.14 -0.34 7.98
C HIS A 226 16.67 0.39 9.22
N ASN A 227 17.75 1.18 9.13
CA ASN A 227 18.31 1.89 10.27
C ASN A 227 17.45 3.14 10.60
N PRO A 228 16.71 3.17 11.73
CA PRO A 228 15.84 4.30 12.06
C PRO A 228 16.61 5.62 12.26
N ALA A 229 17.87 5.53 12.71
CA ALA A 229 18.72 6.71 12.93
C ALA A 229 19.21 7.37 11.63
N ALA A 230 19.04 6.71 10.48
CA ALA A 230 19.37 7.27 9.18
C ALA A 230 18.32 8.27 8.66
N TYR A 231 17.18 8.39 9.36
CA TYR A 231 16.07 9.24 8.97
C TYR A 231 15.98 10.47 9.86
N ARG A 232 16.06 11.64 9.25
CA ARG A 232 15.73 12.91 9.90
C ARG A 232 14.30 13.29 9.50
N ILE A 233 13.41 13.41 10.48
CA ILE A 233 12.03 13.84 10.24
C ILE A 233 12.02 15.36 10.01
N ASP A 234 11.36 15.80 8.95
CA ASP A 234 11.17 17.21 8.67
C ASP A 234 10.41 17.91 9.82
N PRO A 235 10.77 19.14 10.25
CA PRO A 235 10.08 19.83 11.33
C PRO A 235 8.59 20.04 11.10
N THR A 236 8.16 20.32 9.86
CA THR A 236 6.75 20.55 9.53
C THR A 236 5.95 19.25 9.57
N PHE A 237 6.53 18.17 9.04
CA PHE A 237 5.95 16.83 9.15
C PHE A 237 5.88 16.38 10.61
N ARG A 238 6.95 16.59 11.38
CA ARG A 238 7.00 16.29 12.82
C ARG A 238 5.98 17.10 13.61
N ALA A 239 5.77 18.37 13.31
CA ALA A 239 4.77 19.18 14.01
C ALA A 239 3.36 18.61 13.87
N LYS A 240 3.04 18.02 12.71
CA LYS A 240 1.72 17.45 12.43
C LYS A 240 1.58 15.99 12.85
N TRP A 241 2.60 15.17 12.61
CA TRP A 241 2.52 13.70 12.75
C TRP A 241 3.47 13.12 13.81
N GLY A 242 4.27 13.96 14.47
CA GLY A 242 5.33 13.54 15.40
C GLY A 242 4.82 12.76 16.62
N TYR A 243 3.56 12.97 17.03
CA TYR A 243 2.95 12.19 18.10
C TYR A 243 2.86 10.69 17.79
N LEU A 244 2.89 10.30 16.51
CA LEU A 244 2.89 8.89 16.12
C LEU A 244 4.19 8.18 16.54
N PHE A 245 5.28 8.89 16.83
CA PHE A 245 6.56 8.28 17.17
C PHE A 245 6.73 7.96 18.67
N HIS A 246 5.77 8.34 19.53
CA HIS A 246 5.91 8.28 20.99
C HIS A 246 4.95 7.32 21.68
#